data_AF-A0A833EGY4-F1
#
_entry.id   AF-A0A833EGY4-F1
#
_cell.length_a   1.000
_cell.length_b   1.000
_cell.length_c   1.000
_cell.angle_alpha   90.00
_cell.angle_beta   90.00
_cell.angle_gamma   90.00
#
_symmetry.space_group_name_H-M   'P 1'
#
loop_
_entity.id
_entity.type
_entity.pdbx_description
1 polymer ?
#
loop_
_entity_poly.entity_id
_entity_poly.type
_entity_poly.pdbx_seq_one_letter_code
_entity_poly.pdbx_strand_id
1 'polypeptide(L)'
;LAGVAVASGSIAVGSRVPWAKYGAGVVATQAYTNPALGPLILELLARHGLSARDALEEALKRDSSPSHRQVAVIDYAGEIAVHDGDWAPSWHGYLVDPSIPAVCIANLVVGPEVCENAIKALRKAEGNIVDRLVAALEAAHRAGGDRRGDKSAALLVVGHTNHLPYYDRVVDLRVDFAKDPIRKLRKLYEEWMKP
;
A
#
# COMPACT_ATOMS: atom_id res chain seq x y z
N LEU A 1 0.43 -2.73 -14.85
CA LEU A 1 1.25 -2.54 -13.63
C LEU A 1 0.29 -2.44 -12.45
N ALA A 2 0.71 -2.89 -11.28
CA ALA A 2 0.01 -2.65 -10.02
C ALA A 2 1.04 -2.29 -8.95
N GLY A 3 0.70 -1.43 -7.99
CA GLY A 3 1.67 -1.00 -7.00
C GLY A 3 1.07 -0.47 -5.71
N VAL A 4 1.91 -0.46 -4.68
CA VAL A 4 1.62 0.04 -3.33
C VAL A 4 2.77 0.92 -2.88
N ALA A 5 2.45 2.04 -2.25
CA ALA A 5 3.41 2.85 -1.54
C ALA A 5 2.94 3.08 -0.11
N VAL A 6 3.88 3.11 0.84
CA VAL A 6 3.56 3.19 2.27
C VAL A 6 4.59 4.04 3.01
N ALA A 7 4.13 4.74 4.04
CA ALA A 7 4.95 5.42 5.03
C ALA A 7 4.49 5.05 6.45
N SER A 8 5.39 5.11 7.42
CA SER A 8 5.05 4.84 8.82
C SER A 8 6.04 5.48 9.78
N GLY A 9 5.57 5.80 10.99
CA GLY A 9 6.41 6.15 12.13
C GLY A 9 7.08 4.97 12.84
N SER A 10 6.87 3.74 12.37
CA SER A 10 7.71 2.58 12.66
C SER A 10 8.88 2.49 11.68
N ILE A 11 9.92 1.73 12.05
CA ILE A 11 10.98 1.34 11.12
C ILE A 11 10.53 0.21 10.18
N ALA A 12 11.25 0.05 9.07
CA ALA A 12 11.18 -1.07 8.14
C ALA A 12 9.77 -1.42 7.64
N VAL A 13 8.90 -0.42 7.38
CA VAL A 13 7.52 -0.67 6.96
C VAL A 13 7.42 -1.48 5.65
N GLY A 14 8.41 -1.35 4.76
CA GLY A 14 8.45 -2.03 3.47
C GLY A 14 8.55 -3.55 3.54
N SER A 15 8.99 -4.14 4.65
CA SER A 15 9.04 -5.61 4.79
C SER A 15 7.70 -6.24 5.19
N ARG A 16 6.73 -5.43 5.63
CA ARG A 16 5.56 -5.93 6.35
C ARG A 16 4.20 -5.48 5.80
N VAL A 17 4.12 -4.27 5.23
CA VAL A 17 2.85 -3.70 4.75
C VAL A 17 2.59 -3.95 3.27
N PRO A 18 3.48 -3.56 2.33
CA PRO A 18 3.15 -3.62 0.91
C PRO A 18 3.43 -5.01 0.34
N TRP A 19 2.41 -5.59 -0.29
CA TRP A 19 2.50 -6.85 -1.01
C TRP A 19 1.90 -6.68 -2.39
N ALA A 20 2.49 -7.32 -3.38
CA ALA A 20 2.03 -7.27 -4.76
C ALA A 20 2.44 -8.54 -5.49
N LYS A 21 1.62 -8.98 -6.44
CA LYS A 21 1.96 -10.06 -7.36
C LYS A 21 1.35 -9.79 -8.73
N TYR A 22 2.18 -9.85 -9.77
CA TYR A 22 1.74 -9.66 -11.14
C TYR A 22 0.67 -10.71 -11.53
N GLY A 23 -0.40 -10.24 -12.16
CA GLY A 23 -1.56 -11.04 -12.53
C GLY A 23 -2.55 -11.34 -11.39
N ALA A 24 -2.21 -11.08 -10.13
CA ALA A 24 -3.12 -11.28 -8.99
C ALA A 24 -3.65 -9.95 -8.44
N GLY A 25 -2.76 -9.08 -7.95
CA GLY A 25 -3.16 -7.79 -7.40
C GLY A 25 -2.15 -7.18 -6.45
N VAL A 26 -2.63 -6.28 -5.60
CA VAL A 26 -1.89 -5.62 -4.53
C VAL A 26 -2.64 -5.70 -3.21
N VAL A 27 -1.88 -5.80 -2.11
CA VAL A 27 -2.40 -5.86 -0.75
C VAL A 27 -1.57 -4.96 0.15
N ALA A 28 -2.23 -4.16 0.97
CA ALA A 28 -1.62 -3.43 2.08
C ALA A 28 -2.23 -3.94 3.39
N THR A 29 -1.43 -4.56 4.27
CA THR A 29 -1.86 -5.03 5.60
C THR A 29 -1.14 -4.24 6.69
N GLN A 30 -1.87 -3.57 7.59
CA GLN A 30 -1.32 -2.62 8.56
C GLN A 30 -2.13 -2.57 9.88
N ALA A 31 -2.04 -1.45 10.61
CA ALA A 31 -2.42 -1.31 12.02
C ALA A 31 -1.59 -2.25 12.92
N TYR A 32 -2.23 -3.13 13.70
CA TYR A 32 -1.52 -4.23 14.34
C TYR A 32 -1.18 -5.26 13.28
N THR A 33 -0.13 -4.98 12.51
CA THR A 33 0.16 -5.67 11.25
C THR A 33 0.29 -7.18 11.45
N ASN A 34 -0.47 -7.95 10.66
CA ASN A 34 -0.19 -9.36 10.42
C ASN A 34 0.37 -9.50 8.99
N PRO A 35 1.70 -9.61 8.80
CA PRO A 35 2.30 -9.67 7.47
C PRO A 35 1.87 -10.90 6.68
N ALA A 36 1.43 -11.99 7.33
CA ALA A 36 1.02 -13.23 6.67
C ALA A 36 -0.25 -13.05 5.80
N LEU A 37 -1.08 -12.04 6.09
CA LEU A 37 -2.28 -11.74 5.29
C LEU A 37 -1.94 -11.32 3.86
N GLY A 38 -0.82 -10.62 3.66
CA GLY A 38 -0.38 -10.19 2.34
C GLY A 38 -0.23 -11.32 1.32
N PRO A 39 0.73 -12.25 1.52
CA PRO A 39 0.93 -13.37 0.62
C PRO A 39 -0.29 -14.31 0.56
N LEU A 40 -1.02 -14.50 1.67
CA LEU A 40 -2.23 -15.33 1.70
C LEU A 40 -3.33 -14.75 0.78
N ILE A 41 -3.61 -13.45 0.86
CA ILE A 41 -4.62 -12.80 0.01
C ILE A 41 -4.17 -12.85 -1.46
N LEU A 42 -2.89 -12.60 -1.75
CA LEU A 42 -2.38 -12.71 -3.13
C LEU A 42 -2.46 -14.13 -3.68
N GLU A 43 -2.27 -15.15 -2.85
CA GLU A 43 -2.48 -16.55 -3.23
C GLU A 43 -3.95 -16.83 -3.55
N LEU A 44 -4.87 -16.31 -2.73
CA LEU A 44 -6.32 -16.45 -2.95
C LEU A 44 -6.76 -15.73 -4.23
N LEU A 45 -6.28 -14.51 -4.47
CA LEU A 45 -6.53 -13.74 -5.71
C LEU A 45 -6.01 -14.45 -6.97
N ALA A 46 -4.90 -15.21 -6.85
CA ALA A 46 -4.35 -15.95 -7.99
C ALA A 46 -5.19 -17.19 -8.36
N ARG A 47 -6.18 -17.57 -7.55
CA ARG A 47 -7.11 -18.66 -7.87
C ARG A 47 -8.23 -18.12 -8.75
N HIS A 48 -8.58 -18.86 -9.81
CA HIS A 48 -9.68 -18.46 -10.68
C HIS A 48 -11.00 -18.30 -9.91
N GLY A 49 -11.69 -17.18 -10.15
CA GLY A 49 -13.06 -16.95 -9.69
C GLY A 49 -13.21 -16.36 -8.29
N LEU A 50 -12.12 -16.01 -7.60
CA LEU A 50 -12.18 -15.23 -6.35
C LEU A 50 -12.08 -13.74 -6.61
N SER A 51 -13.04 -12.98 -6.08
CA SER A 51 -13.01 -11.51 -6.07
C SER A 51 -12.03 -10.97 -5.02
N ALA A 52 -11.68 -9.69 -5.11
CA ALA A 52 -10.90 -9.00 -4.07
C ALA A 52 -11.58 -9.09 -2.70
N ARG A 53 -12.91 -8.96 -2.68
CA ARG A 53 -13.71 -9.11 -1.45
C ARG A 53 -13.62 -10.51 -0.87
N ASP A 54 -13.86 -11.55 -1.67
CA ASP A 54 -13.88 -12.93 -1.19
C ASP A 54 -12.51 -13.36 -0.69
N ALA A 55 -11.44 -12.97 -1.39
CA ALA A 55 -10.07 -13.24 -0.97
C ALA A 55 -9.74 -12.58 0.38
N LEU A 56 -10.17 -11.33 0.59
CA LEU A 56 -9.99 -10.62 1.85
C LEU A 56 -10.77 -11.29 2.99
N GLU A 57 -12.07 -11.55 2.79
CA GLU A 57 -12.93 -12.17 3.81
C GLU A 57 -12.41 -13.56 4.21
N GLU A 58 -12.00 -14.38 3.23
CA GLU A 58 -11.46 -15.72 3.49
C GLU A 58 -10.12 -15.68 4.25
N ALA A 59 -9.25 -14.72 3.94
CA ALA A 59 -8.01 -14.53 4.69
C ALA A 59 -8.27 -14.08 6.13
N LEU A 60 -9.21 -13.16 6.36
CA LEU A 60 -9.54 -12.63 7.68
C LEU A 60 -10.16 -13.67 8.61
N LYS A 61 -10.90 -14.67 8.07
CA LYS A 61 -11.38 -15.83 8.87
C LYS A 61 -10.24 -16.63 9.51
N ARG A 62 -9.02 -16.53 8.98
CA ARG A 62 -7.81 -17.21 9.48
C ARG A 62 -6.98 -16.33 10.42
N ASP A 63 -7.32 -15.06 10.58
CA ASP A 63 -6.69 -14.17 11.55
C ASP A 63 -7.40 -14.32 12.90
N SER A 64 -6.64 -14.47 13.99
CA SER A 64 -7.21 -14.59 15.33
C SER A 64 -7.73 -13.27 15.90
N SER A 65 -7.43 -12.14 15.27
CA SER A 65 -7.77 -10.80 15.75
C SER A 65 -8.03 -9.82 14.58
N PRO A 66 -8.96 -10.13 13.66
CA PRO A 66 -9.22 -9.31 12.47
C PRO A 66 -9.63 -7.88 12.83
N SER A 67 -10.30 -7.68 13.97
CA SER A 67 -10.70 -6.36 14.47
C SER A 67 -9.52 -5.41 14.78
N HIS A 68 -8.29 -5.92 14.87
CA HIS A 68 -7.07 -5.12 15.05
C HIS A 68 -6.33 -4.82 13.74
N ARG A 69 -6.81 -5.37 12.62
CA ARG A 69 -6.17 -5.25 11.31
C ARG A 69 -6.80 -4.13 10.51
N GLN A 70 -6.00 -3.54 9.66
CA GLN A 70 -6.48 -2.71 8.56
C GLN A 70 -5.86 -3.24 7.28
N VAL A 71 -6.68 -3.63 6.31
CA VAL A 71 -6.23 -4.31 5.08
C VAL A 71 -6.94 -3.72 3.89
N ALA A 72 -6.20 -3.41 2.82
CA ALA A 72 -6.75 -3.05 1.52
C ALA A 72 -6.24 -4.01 0.45
N VAL A 73 -7.10 -4.33 -0.49
CA VAL A 73 -6.84 -5.23 -1.61
C VAL A 73 -7.32 -4.56 -2.89
N ILE A 74 -6.50 -4.60 -3.94
CA ILE A 74 -6.93 -4.27 -5.31
C ILE A 74 -6.51 -5.41 -6.23
N ASP A 75 -7.44 -6.01 -6.96
CA ASP A 75 -7.13 -7.04 -7.94
C ASP A 75 -6.79 -6.46 -9.33
N TYR A 76 -6.42 -7.31 -10.29
CA TYR A 76 -6.15 -6.87 -11.67
C TYR A 76 -7.40 -6.48 -12.48
N ALA A 77 -8.60 -6.83 -12.01
CA ALA A 77 -9.85 -6.35 -12.58
C ALA A 77 -10.21 -4.93 -12.07
N GLY A 78 -9.50 -4.44 -11.05
CA GLY A 78 -9.71 -3.14 -10.43
C GLY A 78 -10.75 -3.17 -9.31
N GLU A 79 -11.18 -4.34 -8.85
CA GLU A 79 -12.04 -4.46 -7.68
C GLU A 79 -11.24 -4.12 -6.42
N ILE A 80 -11.86 -3.37 -5.53
CA ILE A 80 -11.26 -2.92 -4.27
C ILE A 80 -12.05 -3.49 -3.10
N ALA A 81 -11.34 -4.09 -2.16
CA ALA A 81 -11.89 -4.50 -0.87
C ALA A 81 -11.06 -3.91 0.27
N VAL A 82 -11.73 -3.42 1.30
CA VAL A 82 -11.09 -2.83 2.48
C VAL A 82 -11.71 -3.42 3.74
N HIS A 83 -10.85 -3.78 4.68
CA HIS A 83 -11.21 -4.11 6.05
C HIS A 83 -10.56 -3.08 6.97
N ASP A 84 -11.36 -2.37 7.74
CA ASP A 84 -10.90 -1.40 8.74
C ASP A 84 -11.44 -1.82 10.11
N GLY A 85 -10.62 -2.56 10.87
CA GLY A 85 -11.04 -3.12 12.15
C GLY A 85 -11.23 -2.06 13.23
N ASP A 86 -12.26 -2.24 14.06
CA ASP A 86 -12.65 -1.29 15.13
C ASP A 86 -11.55 -0.94 16.16
N TRP A 87 -10.51 -1.78 16.27
CA TRP A 87 -9.39 -1.57 17.18
C TRP A 87 -8.15 -1.01 16.49
N ALA A 88 -8.25 -0.58 15.22
CA ALA A 88 -7.17 0.14 14.57
C ALA A 88 -6.85 1.44 15.33
N PRO A 89 -5.57 1.82 15.50
CA PRO A 89 -5.23 3.01 16.27
C PRO A 89 -5.80 4.30 15.66
N SER A 90 -6.52 5.09 16.46
CA SER A 90 -7.11 6.37 16.04
C SER A 90 -6.05 7.46 15.79
N TRP A 91 -6.25 8.37 14.85
CA TRP A 91 -7.31 8.34 13.83
C TRP A 91 -7.01 7.24 12.80
N HIS A 92 -8.04 6.51 12.38
CA HIS A 92 -7.97 5.55 11.28
C HIS A 92 -9.16 5.71 10.34
N GLY A 93 -8.96 5.27 9.10
CA GLY A 93 -9.97 5.27 8.06
C GLY A 93 -9.35 5.01 6.70
N TYR A 94 -10.16 5.17 5.67
CA TYR A 94 -9.75 4.94 4.29
C TYR A 94 -10.52 5.80 3.31
N LEU A 95 -9.99 5.93 2.10
CA LEU A 95 -10.64 6.60 0.99
C LEU A 95 -10.41 5.82 -0.30
N VAL A 96 -11.50 5.36 -0.91
CA VAL A 96 -11.51 4.74 -2.24
C VAL A 96 -11.77 5.83 -3.28
N ASP A 97 -10.96 5.90 -4.33
CA ASP A 97 -11.23 6.79 -5.45
C ASP A 97 -12.35 6.22 -6.34
N PRO A 98 -13.41 7.00 -6.67
CA PRO A 98 -14.52 6.51 -7.46
C PRO A 98 -14.24 6.44 -8.98
N SER A 99 -13.12 7.00 -9.44
CA SER A 99 -12.79 7.15 -10.86
C SER A 99 -11.67 6.23 -11.35
N ILE A 100 -10.85 5.71 -10.44
CA ILE A 100 -9.73 4.81 -10.76
C ILE A 100 -9.60 3.73 -9.67
N PRO A 101 -9.00 2.56 -9.97
CA PRO A 101 -8.70 1.53 -8.98
C PRO A 101 -7.60 1.96 -7.99
N ALA A 102 -7.94 2.86 -7.07
CA ALA A 102 -7.03 3.37 -6.05
C ALA A 102 -7.74 3.47 -4.69
N VAL A 103 -7.03 3.08 -3.64
CA VAL A 103 -7.47 3.25 -2.26
C VAL A 103 -6.30 3.69 -1.39
N CYS A 104 -6.57 4.58 -0.45
CA CYS A 104 -5.66 4.93 0.63
C CYS A 104 -6.26 4.45 1.95
N ILE A 105 -5.51 3.67 2.71
CA ILE A 105 -5.84 3.28 4.09
C ILE A 105 -4.83 3.94 5.04
N ALA A 106 -5.30 4.42 6.19
CA ALA A 106 -4.45 5.05 7.19
C ALA A 106 -4.93 4.74 8.61
N ASN A 107 -3.98 4.63 9.53
CA ASN A 107 -4.21 4.49 10.97
C ASN A 107 -3.06 5.18 11.72
N LEU A 108 -3.33 5.58 12.97
CA LEU A 108 -2.42 6.39 13.79
C LEU A 108 -1.94 7.67 13.07
N VAL A 109 -2.76 8.23 12.18
CA VAL A 109 -2.43 9.46 11.45
C VAL A 109 -3.10 10.67 12.08
N VAL A 110 -2.66 11.86 11.70
CA VAL A 110 -3.15 13.11 12.31
C VAL A 110 -4.63 13.37 12.04
N GLY A 111 -5.17 12.95 10.89
CA GLY A 111 -6.57 13.16 10.50
C GLY A 111 -6.92 12.59 9.11
N PRO A 112 -8.19 12.72 8.69
CA PRO A 112 -8.69 12.24 7.40
C PRO A 112 -7.98 12.85 6.18
N GLU A 113 -7.45 14.06 6.34
CA GLU A 113 -6.78 14.81 5.28
C GLU A 113 -5.57 14.06 4.71
N VAL A 114 -5.01 13.09 5.45
CA VAL A 114 -3.92 12.23 4.97
C VAL A 114 -4.39 11.40 3.77
N CYS A 115 -5.51 10.70 3.87
CA CYS A 115 -6.07 9.91 2.76
C CYS A 115 -6.61 10.81 1.65
N GLU A 116 -7.29 11.89 1.99
CA GLU A 116 -7.85 12.83 1.02
C GLU A 116 -6.77 13.46 0.13
N ASN A 117 -5.69 13.94 0.75
CA ASN A 117 -4.60 14.56 0.01
C ASN A 117 -3.79 13.52 -0.78
N ALA A 118 -3.63 12.29 -0.26
CA ALA A 118 -2.99 11.21 -1.00
C ALA A 118 -3.74 10.89 -2.30
N ILE A 119 -5.05 10.62 -2.22
CA ILE A 119 -5.88 10.30 -3.40
C ILE A 119 -5.94 11.48 -4.37
N LYS A 120 -6.12 12.70 -3.85
CA LYS A 120 -6.14 13.91 -4.68
C LYS A 120 -4.83 14.10 -5.45
N ALA A 121 -3.68 13.88 -4.81
CA ALA A 121 -2.38 13.99 -5.45
C ALA A 121 -2.15 12.85 -6.46
N LEU A 122 -2.49 11.61 -6.10
CA LEU A 122 -2.40 10.45 -6.99
C LEU A 122 -3.19 10.64 -8.29
N ARG A 123 -4.37 11.25 -8.21
CA ARG A 123 -5.22 11.55 -9.37
C ARG A 123 -4.69 12.68 -10.25
N LYS A 124 -4.07 13.70 -9.64
CA LYS A 124 -3.57 14.88 -10.35
C LYS A 124 -2.16 14.71 -10.92
N ALA A 125 -1.37 13.81 -10.34
CA ALA A 125 -0.01 13.58 -10.77
C ALA A 125 0.02 13.01 -12.19
N GLU A 126 0.89 13.57 -13.02
CA GLU A 126 1.22 13.07 -14.34
C GLU A 126 2.32 12.00 -14.23
N GLY A 127 2.62 11.33 -15.34
CA GLY A 127 3.64 10.30 -15.40
C GLY A 127 3.11 8.89 -15.15
N ASN A 128 4.01 7.99 -14.79
CA ASN A 128 3.70 6.58 -14.61
C ASN A 128 3.13 6.30 -13.19
N ILE A 129 2.79 5.03 -12.92
CA ILE A 129 2.22 4.64 -11.62
C ILE A 129 3.14 4.98 -10.43
N VAL A 130 4.46 4.92 -10.61
CA VAL A 130 5.44 5.23 -9.57
C VAL A 130 5.40 6.72 -9.23
N ASP A 131 5.43 7.60 -10.24
CA ASP A 131 5.34 9.05 -10.06
C ASP A 131 4.11 9.43 -9.23
N ARG A 132 2.98 8.81 -9.57
CA ARG A 132 1.69 9.05 -8.92
C ARG A 132 1.66 8.54 -7.47
N LEU A 133 2.25 7.38 -7.20
CA LEU A 133 2.38 6.83 -5.85
C LEU A 133 3.32 7.66 -4.97
N VAL A 134 4.45 8.15 -5.52
CA VAL A 134 5.36 9.05 -4.81
C VAL A 134 4.66 10.37 -4.50
N ALA A 135 3.93 10.96 -5.45
CA ALA A 135 3.16 12.17 -5.23
C ALA A 135 2.10 12.01 -4.13
N ALA A 136 1.46 10.83 -4.06
CA ALA A 136 0.49 10.50 -3.01
C ALA A 136 1.15 10.46 -1.62
N LEU A 137 2.29 9.78 -1.48
CA LEU A 137 3.05 9.71 -0.22
C LEU A 137 3.47 11.10 0.27
N GLU A 138 3.94 11.96 -0.63
CA GLU A 138 4.34 13.30 -0.27
C GLU A 138 3.17 14.18 0.18
N ALA A 139 2.01 14.03 -0.47
CA ALA A 139 0.81 14.76 -0.08
C ALA A 139 0.28 14.30 1.29
N ALA A 140 0.26 12.98 1.53
CA ALA A 140 -0.04 12.40 2.84
C ALA A 140 0.92 12.91 3.94
N HIS A 141 2.22 12.91 3.65
CA HIS A 141 3.24 13.40 4.57
C HIS A 141 3.07 14.89 4.89
N ARG A 142 2.83 15.73 3.88
CA ARG A 142 2.55 17.17 4.08
C ARG A 142 1.27 17.42 4.87
N ALA A 143 0.30 16.52 4.81
CA ALA A 143 -0.91 16.57 5.63
C ALA A 143 -0.65 16.18 7.10
N GLY A 144 0.57 15.74 7.43
CA GLY A 144 1.04 15.43 8.79
C GLY A 144 1.38 13.96 9.01
N GLY A 145 0.95 13.05 8.12
CA GLY A 145 1.34 11.63 8.13
C GLY A 145 1.02 10.90 9.45
N ASP A 146 1.89 9.95 9.81
CA ASP A 146 1.83 9.23 11.09
C ASP A 146 2.07 10.19 12.26
N ARG A 147 1.26 10.10 13.32
CA ARG A 147 1.35 10.97 14.52
C ARG A 147 2.70 10.90 15.23
N ARG A 148 3.47 9.82 15.00
CA ARG A 148 4.82 9.64 15.56
C ARG A 148 5.92 10.27 14.70
N GLY A 149 5.54 10.91 13.59
CA GLY A 149 6.41 11.32 12.49
C GLY A 149 6.85 10.13 11.65
N ASP A 150 6.86 10.29 10.33
CA ASP A 150 7.28 9.22 9.41
C ASP A 150 8.78 8.90 9.59
N LYS A 151 9.10 7.61 9.74
CA LYS A 151 10.46 7.10 9.94
C LYS A 151 10.89 6.08 8.89
N SER A 152 9.95 5.44 8.20
CA SER A 152 10.24 4.55 7.08
C SER A 152 9.23 4.73 5.96
N ALA A 153 9.63 4.36 4.75
CA ALA A 153 8.77 4.40 3.56
C ALA A 153 9.19 3.33 2.55
N ALA A 154 8.25 2.87 1.74
CA ALA A 154 8.52 1.89 0.69
C ALA A 154 7.60 2.09 -0.51
N LEU A 155 8.07 1.61 -1.65
CA LEU A 155 7.36 1.59 -2.92
C LEU A 155 7.60 0.23 -3.56
N LEU A 156 6.50 -0.47 -3.87
CA LEU A 156 6.51 -1.75 -4.55
C LEU A 156 5.59 -1.68 -5.78
N VAL A 157 6.13 -1.92 -6.97
CA VAL A 157 5.38 -1.99 -8.22
C VAL A 157 5.72 -3.28 -8.94
N VAL A 158 4.69 -4.02 -9.37
CA VAL A 158 4.82 -5.27 -10.11
C VAL A 158 4.26 -5.15 -11.52
N GLY A 159 4.77 -5.98 -12.41
CA GLY A 159 4.48 -5.96 -13.83
C GLY A 159 4.98 -7.19 -14.56
N HIS A 160 4.76 -7.21 -15.88
CA HIS A 160 5.37 -8.22 -16.73
C HIS A 160 6.88 -7.97 -16.82
N THR A 161 7.69 -8.99 -16.53
CA THR A 161 9.15 -8.94 -16.69
C THR A 161 9.64 -10.15 -17.50
N ASN A 162 10.87 -10.09 -17.99
CA ASN A 162 11.51 -11.21 -18.70
C ASN A 162 11.92 -12.38 -17.78
N HIS A 163 11.68 -12.26 -16.47
CA HIS A 163 12.07 -13.23 -15.44
C HIS A 163 10.87 -13.92 -14.78
N LEU A 164 9.68 -13.77 -15.35
CA LEU A 164 8.50 -14.51 -14.94
C LEU A 164 8.70 -16.03 -15.13
N PRO A 165 8.09 -16.88 -14.26
CA PRO A 165 7.20 -16.53 -13.15
C PRO A 165 7.92 -16.18 -11.84
N TYR A 166 9.25 -16.14 -11.83
CA TYR A 166 10.04 -16.07 -10.59
C TYR A 166 10.27 -14.65 -10.07
N TYR A 167 10.23 -13.65 -10.95
CA TYR A 167 10.47 -12.27 -10.58
C TYR A 167 9.55 -11.33 -11.36
N ASP A 168 8.71 -10.58 -10.65
CA ASP A 168 7.68 -9.70 -11.21
C ASP A 168 7.79 -8.25 -10.75
N ARG A 169 8.80 -7.95 -9.91
CA ARG A 169 9.03 -6.62 -9.35
C ARG A 169 9.63 -5.72 -10.42
N VAL A 170 8.89 -4.67 -10.79
CA VAL A 170 9.39 -3.58 -11.64
C VAL A 170 10.10 -2.55 -10.79
N VAL A 171 9.54 -2.22 -9.62
CA VAL A 171 10.15 -1.33 -8.62
C VAL A 171 10.00 -1.95 -7.24
N ASP A 172 11.08 -1.95 -6.47
CA ASP A 172 11.08 -2.30 -5.05
C ASP A 172 12.12 -1.45 -4.33
N LEU A 173 11.66 -0.31 -3.80
CA LEU A 173 12.50 0.68 -3.14
C LEU A 173 12.08 0.84 -1.69
N ARG A 174 13.06 0.85 -0.79
CA ARG A 174 12.82 0.88 0.65
C ARG A 174 13.74 1.86 1.35
N VAL A 175 13.16 2.67 2.22
CA VAL A 175 13.84 3.45 3.24
C VAL A 175 13.40 2.91 4.59
N ASP A 176 14.20 1.99 5.15
CA ASP A 176 13.80 1.29 6.38
C ASP A 176 13.97 2.15 7.65
N PHE A 177 14.80 3.20 7.61
CA PHE A 177 14.86 4.20 8.67
C PHE A 177 15.47 5.53 8.19
N ALA A 178 14.79 6.64 8.44
CA ALA A 178 15.30 7.99 8.22
C ALA A 178 14.48 9.02 9.00
N LYS A 179 15.07 10.21 9.23
CA LYS A 179 14.33 11.37 9.76
C LYS A 179 13.29 11.92 8.78
N ASP A 180 13.57 11.82 7.48
CA ASP A 180 12.70 12.23 6.38
C ASP A 180 12.70 11.10 5.34
N PRO A 181 11.91 10.03 5.58
CA PRO A 181 11.93 8.85 4.73
C PRO A 181 11.31 9.11 3.35
N ILE A 182 10.36 10.04 3.25
CA ILE A 182 9.67 10.35 2.00
C ILE A 182 10.61 11.04 1.02
N ARG A 183 11.34 12.06 1.48
CA ARG A 183 12.35 12.71 0.63
C ARG A 183 13.45 11.75 0.23
N LYS A 184 13.87 10.85 1.13
CA LYS A 184 14.85 9.81 0.79
C LYS A 184 14.30 8.82 -0.24
N LEU A 185 13.04 8.41 -0.13
CA LEU A 185 12.40 7.52 -1.09
C LEU A 185 12.29 8.17 -2.47
N ARG A 186 11.93 9.47 -2.55
CA ARG A 186 11.96 10.23 -3.81
C ARG A 186 13.36 10.22 -4.44
N LYS A 187 14.40 10.48 -3.65
CA LYS A 187 15.79 10.42 -4.16
C LYS A 187 16.17 9.02 -4.64
N LEU A 188 15.79 7.97 -3.91
CA LEU A 188 16.00 6.59 -4.37
C LEU A 188 15.29 6.34 -5.71
N TYR A 189 14.08 6.85 -5.87
CA TYR A 189 13.34 6.75 -7.13
C TYR A 189 14.02 7.51 -8.27
N GLU A 190 14.49 8.74 -8.03
CA GLU A 190 15.26 9.53 -9.01
C GLU A 190 16.55 8.83 -9.43
N GLU A 191 17.26 8.19 -8.50
CA GLU A 191 18.44 7.37 -8.81
C GLU A 191 18.06 6.10 -9.58
N TRP A 192 16.95 5.44 -9.22
CA TRP A 192 16.46 4.24 -9.91
C TRP A 192 16.02 4.51 -11.36
N MET A 193 15.53 5.72 -11.65
CA MET A 193 15.13 6.14 -12.99
C MET A 193 16.31 6.42 -13.93
N LYS A 194 17.54 6.48 -13.40
CA LYS A 194 18.72 6.69 -14.24
C LYS A 194 18.98 5.44 -15.10
N PRO A 195 19.43 5.62 -16.35
CA PRO A 195 19.70 4.52 -17.28
C PRO A 195 20.88 3.64 -16.82
#